data_AF-A0A1F7D4D2-F1
#
_entry.id   AF-A0A1F7D4D2-F1
#
_cell.length_a   1.000
_cell.length_b   1.000
_cell.length_c   1.000
_cell.angle_alpha   90.00
_cell.angle_beta   90.00
_cell.angle_gamma   90.00
#
_symmetry.space_group_name_H-M   'P 1'
#
loop_
_entity.id
_entity.type
_entity.pdbx_description
1 polymer ?
#
loop_
_entity_poly.entity_id
_entity_poly.type
_entity_poly.pdbx_seq_one_letter_code
_entity_poly.pdbx_strand_id
1 'polypeptide(L)'
;MQNTRSLRAVLFIACAINLSFASLFFFSPSLVERLYGIPLADPLHYYFSLQHGALFFVLAALALLAFLRPEGFRLLSLALLLHFFALFVADVVLLAREMMPFTTLLPEMVYFVLMSGALIRFMSFSSSPPVPQKVSAESPTSESPLS
;
A
#
# COMPACT_ATOMS: atom_id res chain seq x y z
N MET A 1 -2.56 -16.62 -16.25
CA MET A 1 -2.35 -15.25 -16.78
C MET A 1 -2.36 -14.29 -15.59
N GLN A 2 -1.26 -13.57 -15.35
CA GLN A 2 -1.20 -12.55 -14.30
C GLN A 2 -2.23 -11.46 -14.60
N ASN A 3 -3.10 -11.17 -13.63
CA ASN A 3 -4.17 -10.19 -13.81
C ASN A 3 -3.65 -8.76 -13.52
N THR A 4 -2.62 -8.35 -14.25
CA THR A 4 -1.90 -7.08 -14.07
C THR A 4 -2.83 -5.88 -14.18
N ARG A 5 -3.90 -5.98 -14.99
CA ARG A 5 -4.95 -4.96 -15.11
C ARG A 5 -5.74 -4.80 -13.80
N SER A 6 -6.13 -5.90 -13.15
CA SER A 6 -6.85 -5.86 -11.88
C SER A 6 -5.98 -5.29 -10.76
N LEU A 7 -4.70 -5.68 -10.68
CA LEU A 7 -3.77 -5.11 -9.71
C LEU A 7 -3.61 -3.59 -9.92
N ARG A 8 -3.48 -3.14 -11.17
CA ARG A 8 -3.43 -1.71 -11.48
C ARG A 8 -4.71 -0.99 -11.06
N ALA A 9 -5.89 -1.57 -11.27
CA ALA A 9 -7.13 -0.97 -10.80
C ALA A 9 -7.15 -0.80 -9.27
N VAL A 10 -6.73 -1.83 -8.52
CA VAL A 10 -6.63 -1.77 -7.05
C VAL A 10 -5.63 -0.71 -6.60
N LEU A 11 -4.44 -0.64 -7.23
CA LEU A 11 -3.43 0.36 -6.89
C LEU A 11 -3.87 1.79 -7.24
N PHE A 12 -4.62 1.96 -8.33
CA PHE A 12 -5.21 3.25 -8.69
C PHE A 12 -6.25 3.70 -7.65
N ILE A 13 -7.14 2.79 -7.23
CA ILE A 13 -8.11 3.07 -6.16
C ILE A 13 -7.40 3.42 -4.86
N ALA A 14 -6.39 2.65 -4.47
CA ALA A 14 -5.55 2.93 -3.30
C ALA A 14 -4.91 4.33 -3.41
N CYS A 15 -4.36 4.68 -4.56
CA CYS A 15 -3.75 5.98 -4.80
C CYS A 15 -4.78 7.11 -4.65
N ALA A 16 -5.94 6.99 -5.29
CA ALA A 16 -6.99 8.01 -5.26
C ALA A 16 -7.47 8.25 -3.83
N ILE A 17 -7.77 7.17 -3.08
CA ILE A 17 -8.28 7.26 -1.72
C ILE A 17 -7.23 7.83 -0.77
N ASN A 18 -5.99 7.35 -0.81
CA ASN A 18 -4.91 7.90 0.01
C ASN A 18 -4.68 9.40 -0.30
N LEU A 19 -4.79 9.82 -1.57
CA LEU A 19 -4.66 11.23 -1.93
C LEU A 19 -5.85 12.06 -1.41
N SER A 20 -7.06 11.51 -1.43
CA SER A 20 -8.24 12.15 -0.83
C SER A 20 -8.08 12.34 0.68
N PHE A 21 -7.63 11.31 1.41
CA PHE A 21 -7.33 11.43 2.83
C PHE A 21 -6.20 12.42 3.09
N ALA A 22 -5.09 12.36 2.35
CA ALA A 22 -4.00 13.32 2.47
C ALA A 22 -4.49 14.77 2.32
N SER A 23 -5.32 15.02 1.30
CA SER A 23 -5.94 16.33 1.07
C SER A 23 -6.82 16.76 2.24
N LEU A 24 -7.65 15.84 2.76
CA LEU A 24 -8.53 16.10 3.88
C LEU A 24 -7.74 16.48 5.14
N PHE A 25 -6.69 15.71 5.48
CA PHE A 25 -5.85 15.95 6.66
C PHE A 25 -4.97 17.20 6.55
N PHE A 26 -4.55 17.60 5.33
CA PHE A 26 -3.76 18.82 5.11
C PHE A 26 -4.59 20.09 5.08
N PHE A 27 -5.74 20.06 4.40
CA PHE A 27 -6.46 21.28 4.03
C PHE A 27 -7.82 21.41 4.68
N SER A 28 -8.34 20.36 5.33
CA SER A 28 -9.69 20.37 5.91
C SER A 28 -9.73 19.75 7.32
N PRO A 29 -8.96 20.29 8.29
CA PRO A 29 -8.96 19.81 9.67
C PRO A 29 -10.37 19.83 10.29
N SER A 30 -11.20 20.82 9.98
CA SER A 30 -12.60 20.88 10.47
C SER A 30 -13.50 19.76 9.93
N LEU A 31 -13.14 19.12 8.81
CA LEU A 31 -13.81 17.90 8.36
C LEU A 31 -13.31 16.68 9.14
N VAL A 32 -12.03 16.61 9.46
CA VAL A 32 -11.47 15.56 10.36
C VAL A 32 -12.19 15.59 11.70
N GLU A 33 -12.31 16.77 12.33
CA GLU A 33 -13.00 16.90 13.63
C GLU A 33 -14.44 16.40 13.56
N ARG A 34 -15.16 16.74 12.49
CA ARG A 34 -16.56 16.33 12.30
C ARG A 34 -16.70 14.84 12.02
N LEU A 35 -15.77 14.27 11.25
CA LEU A 35 -15.83 12.86 10.86
C LEU A 35 -15.49 11.94 12.03
N TYR A 36 -14.45 12.29 12.81
CA TYR A 36 -13.95 11.47 13.90
C TYR A 36 -14.48 11.89 15.28
N GLY A 37 -15.14 13.06 15.39
CA GLY A 37 -15.62 13.60 16.67
C GLY A 37 -14.50 14.02 17.62
N ILE A 38 -13.27 14.14 17.13
CA ILE A 38 -12.09 14.49 17.93
C ILE A 38 -11.81 15.99 17.74
N PRO A 39 -11.87 16.81 18.81
CA PRO A 39 -11.54 18.22 18.70
C PRO A 39 -10.03 18.40 18.41
N LEU A 40 -9.68 19.08 17.32
CA LEU A 40 -8.32 19.51 16.98
C LEU A 40 -8.05 20.89 17.64
N ALA A 41 -8.35 21.01 18.93
CA ALA A 41 -8.38 22.28 19.62
C ALA A 41 -6.99 22.86 19.94
N ASP A 42 -5.97 22.00 20.02
CA ASP A 42 -4.61 22.38 20.40
C ASP A 42 -3.57 22.06 19.32
N PRO A 43 -2.41 22.76 19.33
CA PRO A 43 -1.38 22.61 18.30
C PRO A 43 -0.83 21.19 18.14
N LEU A 44 -0.90 20.35 19.18
CA LEU A 44 -0.42 18.97 19.13
C LEU A 44 -1.32 18.10 18.23
N HIS A 45 -2.64 18.19 18.41
CA HIS A 45 -3.57 17.44 17.57
C HIS A 45 -3.50 17.90 16.11
N TYR A 46 -3.32 19.20 15.87
CA TYR A 46 -3.09 19.73 14.52
C TYR A 46 -1.80 19.16 13.89
N TYR A 47 -0.70 19.12 14.66
CA TYR A 47 0.54 18.51 14.21
C TYR A 47 0.36 17.03 13.85
N PHE A 48 -0.34 16.25 14.69
CA PHE A 48 -0.64 14.84 14.39
C PHE A 48 -1.53 14.67 13.16
N SER A 49 -2.52 15.55 12.95
CA SER A 49 -3.36 15.56 11.75
C SER A 49 -2.50 15.77 10.49
N LEU A 50 -1.59 16.75 10.50
CA LEU A 50 -0.67 16.97 9.38
C LEU A 50 0.26 15.77 9.14
N GLN A 51 0.76 15.14 10.21
CA GLN A 51 1.59 13.96 10.11
C GLN A 51 0.84 12.77 9.47
N HIS A 52 -0.43 12.58 9.79
CA HIS A 52 -1.28 11.60 9.11
C HIS A 52 -1.50 11.95 7.64
N GLY A 53 -1.76 13.24 7.32
CA GLY A 53 -1.86 13.70 5.94
C GLY A 53 -0.60 13.40 5.12
N ALA A 54 0.58 13.62 5.70
CA ALA A 54 1.86 13.31 5.07
C ALA A 54 2.06 11.81 4.86
N LEU A 55 1.66 10.99 5.83
CA LEU A 55 1.70 9.53 5.69
C LEU A 55 0.82 9.06 4.53
N PHE A 56 -0.44 9.52 4.46
CA PHE A 56 -1.35 9.21 3.36
C PHE A 56 -0.81 9.68 2.01
N PHE A 57 -0.17 10.86 1.95
CA PHE A 57 0.45 11.36 0.73
C PHE A 57 1.59 10.46 0.25
N VAL A 58 2.47 10.02 1.15
CA VAL A 58 3.54 9.08 0.83
C VAL A 58 2.95 7.76 0.31
N LEU A 59 1.93 7.23 0.96
CA LEU A 59 1.27 6.00 0.52
C LEU A 59 0.60 6.14 -0.85
N ALA A 60 0.00 7.29 -1.14
CA ALA A 60 -0.52 7.60 -2.47
C ALA A 60 0.60 7.57 -3.52
N ALA A 61 1.76 8.17 -3.21
CA ALA A 61 2.93 8.13 -4.10
C ALA A 61 3.45 6.70 -4.29
N LEU A 62 3.51 5.89 -3.23
CA LEU A 62 3.89 4.47 -3.34
C LEU A 62 2.91 3.67 -4.21
N ALA A 63 1.61 3.91 -4.04
CA ALA A 63 0.56 3.29 -4.83
C ALA A 63 0.66 3.70 -6.30
N LEU A 64 0.96 4.97 -6.60
CA LEU A 64 1.19 5.46 -7.94
C LEU A 64 2.43 4.83 -8.59
N LEU A 65 3.55 4.74 -7.87
CA LEU A 65 4.77 4.08 -8.37
C LEU A 65 4.54 2.59 -8.64
N ALA A 66 3.87 1.90 -7.72
CA ALA A 66 3.47 0.52 -7.91
C ALA A 66 2.48 0.35 -9.08
N PHE A 67 1.57 1.31 -9.30
CA PHE A 67 0.65 1.31 -10.42
C PHE A 67 1.39 1.42 -11.77
N LEU A 68 2.39 2.29 -11.86
CA LEU A 68 3.19 2.49 -13.08
C LEU A 68 4.02 1.25 -13.43
N ARG A 69 4.61 0.59 -12.42
CA ARG A 69 5.46 -0.61 -12.61
C ARG A 69 5.17 -1.68 -11.53
N PRO A 70 4.05 -2.42 -11.64
CA PRO A 70 3.61 -3.36 -10.60
C PRO A 70 4.55 -4.54 -10.37
N GLU A 71 5.31 -4.93 -11.40
CA GLU A 71 6.23 -6.07 -11.29
C GLU A 71 7.58 -5.72 -10.67
N GLY A 72 8.07 -4.49 -10.86
CA GLY A 72 9.33 -4.02 -10.30
C GLY A 72 9.20 -3.52 -8.85
N PHE A 73 7.99 -3.14 -8.43
CA PHE A 73 7.74 -2.52 -7.13
C PHE A 73 6.81 -3.34 -6.23
N ARG A 74 6.94 -4.68 -6.25
CA ARG A 74 6.12 -5.57 -5.41
C ARG A 74 6.25 -5.26 -3.92
N LEU A 75 7.44 -4.85 -3.47
CA LEU A 75 7.67 -4.42 -2.09
C LEU A 75 6.81 -3.20 -1.71
N LEU A 76 6.51 -2.29 -2.65
CA LEU A 76 5.63 -1.16 -2.39
C LEU A 76 4.18 -1.60 -2.22
N SER A 77 3.72 -2.54 -3.04
CA SER A 77 2.40 -3.15 -2.88
C SER A 77 2.27 -3.92 -1.56
N LEU A 78 3.35 -4.58 -1.12
CA LEU A 78 3.42 -5.24 0.18
C LEU A 78 3.39 -4.21 1.34
N ALA A 79 4.11 -3.10 1.21
CA ALA A 79 4.06 -2.01 2.20
C ALA A 79 2.65 -1.43 2.33
N LEU A 80 1.95 -1.22 1.20
CA LEU A 80 0.54 -0.81 1.19
C LEU A 80 -0.37 -1.83 1.89
N LEU A 81 -0.18 -3.12 1.61
CA LEU A 81 -0.94 -4.20 2.27
C LEU A 81 -0.73 -4.18 3.79
N LEU A 82 0.52 -4.15 4.23
CA LEU A 82 0.86 -4.09 5.65
C LEU A 82 0.27 -2.85 6.32
N HIS A 83 0.30 -1.72 5.62
CA HIS A 83 -0.27 -0.48 6.14
C HIS A 83 -1.79 -0.55 6.29
N PHE A 84 -2.53 -1.00 5.28
CA PHE A 84 -3.98 -1.15 5.39
C PHE A 84 -4.36 -2.14 6.49
N PHE A 85 -3.62 -3.24 6.61
CA PHE A 85 -3.83 -4.19 7.70
C PHE A 85 -3.55 -3.57 9.07
N ALA A 86 -2.50 -2.75 9.21
CA ALA A 86 -2.18 -2.05 10.44
C ALA A 86 -3.27 -1.04 10.83
N LEU A 87 -3.84 -0.30 9.87
CA LEU A 87 -4.97 0.61 10.12
C LEU A 87 -6.22 -0.16 10.59
N PHE A 88 -6.53 -1.30 9.95
CA PHE A 88 -7.62 -2.16 10.41
C PHE A 88 -7.42 -2.61 11.87
N VAL A 89 -6.19 -3.01 12.24
CA VAL A 89 -5.87 -3.37 13.63
C VAL A 89 -6.02 -2.18 14.57
N ALA A 90 -5.60 -0.98 14.14
CA ALA A 90 -5.77 0.24 14.92
C ALA A 90 -7.25 0.52 15.20
N ASP A 91 -8.13 0.38 14.20
CA ASP A 91 -9.58 0.55 14.36
C ASP A 91 -10.16 -0.47 15.36
N VAL A 92 -9.75 -1.74 15.28
CA VAL A 92 -10.16 -2.77 16.24
C VAL A 92 -9.75 -2.38 17.66
N VAL A 93 -8.53 -1.86 17.85
CA VAL A 93 -8.04 -1.41 19.16
C VAL A 93 -8.83 -0.19 19.64
N LEU A 94 -9.14 0.77 18.77
CA LEU A 94 -9.94 1.95 19.11
C LEU A 94 -11.36 1.55 19.55
N LEU A 95 -11.96 0.58 18.87
CA LEU A 95 -13.26 0.00 19.20
C LEU A 95 -13.23 -0.71 20.54
N ALA A 96 -12.22 -1.55 20.77
CA ALA A 96 -12.05 -2.29 22.02
C ALA A 96 -11.83 -1.37 23.23
N ARG A 97 -11.34 -0.14 23.00
CA ARG A 97 -11.13 0.88 24.02
C ARG A 97 -12.30 1.86 24.15
N GLU A 98 -13.39 1.66 23.41
CA GLU A 98 -14.57 2.54 23.40
C GLU A 98 -14.22 4.01 23.06
N MET A 99 -13.12 4.24 22.33
CA MET A 99 -12.62 5.60 22.03
C MET A 99 -13.38 6.24 20.87
N MET A 100 -13.97 5.44 19.98
CA MET A 100 -14.79 5.88 18.86
C MET A 100 -15.96 4.93 18.61
N PRO A 101 -17.10 5.44 18.12
CA PRO A 101 -18.27 4.61 17.89
C PRO A 101 -18.06 3.68 16.68
N PHE A 102 -18.61 2.47 16.79
CA PHE A 102 -18.56 1.46 15.73
C PHE A 102 -19.05 1.99 14.37
N THR A 103 -20.07 2.85 14.37
CA THR A 103 -20.63 3.43 13.14
C THR A 103 -19.66 4.34 12.40
N THR A 104 -18.69 4.95 13.10
CA THR A 104 -17.64 5.78 12.50
C THR A 104 -16.51 4.93 11.94
N LEU A 105 -16.10 3.88 12.67
CA LEU A 105 -14.97 3.02 12.28
C LEU A 105 -15.33 1.96 11.24
N LEU A 106 -16.58 1.49 11.21
CA LEU A 106 -17.00 0.39 10.33
C LEU A 106 -16.70 0.64 8.83
N PRO A 107 -16.97 1.82 8.25
CA PRO A 107 -16.63 2.08 6.85
C PRO A 107 -15.13 1.94 6.56
N GLU A 108 -14.29 2.40 7.48
CA GLU A 108 -12.82 2.33 7.36
C GLU A 108 -12.34 0.88 7.46
N MET A 109 -12.81 0.15 8.46
CA MET A 109 -12.51 -1.27 8.64
C MET A 109 -12.88 -2.10 7.42
N VAL A 110 -14.08 -1.90 6.86
CA VAL A 110 -14.54 -2.59 5.64
C VAL A 110 -13.62 -2.25 4.47
N TYR A 111 -13.30 -0.97 4.29
CA TYR A 111 -12.39 -0.52 3.25
C TYR A 111 -11.01 -1.19 3.37
N PHE A 112 -10.40 -1.19 4.56
CA PHE A 112 -9.09 -1.78 4.79
C PHE A 112 -9.06 -3.28 4.54
N VAL A 113 -10.11 -4.01 4.94
CA VAL A 113 -10.23 -5.45 4.65
C VAL A 113 -10.36 -5.70 3.15
N LEU A 114 -11.21 -4.96 2.45
CA LEU A 114 -11.41 -5.12 1.01
C LEU A 114 -10.11 -4.82 0.23
N MET A 115 -9.41 -3.75 0.58
CA MET A 115 -8.14 -3.39 -0.06
C MET A 115 -7.04 -4.41 0.23
N SER A 116 -6.95 -4.88 1.47
CA SER A 116 -5.98 -5.90 1.86
C SER A 116 -6.25 -7.22 1.11
N GLY A 117 -7.50 -7.66 1.08
CA GLY A 117 -7.92 -8.85 0.33
C GLY A 117 -7.66 -8.71 -1.17
N ALA A 118 -7.96 -7.55 -1.76
CA ALA A 118 -7.71 -7.28 -3.17
C ALA A 118 -6.21 -7.28 -3.50
N LEU A 119 -5.38 -6.65 -2.66
CA LEU A 119 -3.93 -6.67 -2.83
C LEU A 119 -3.40 -8.10 -2.72
N ILE A 120 -3.78 -8.89 -1.71
CA ILE A 120 -3.36 -10.30 -1.58
C ILE A 120 -3.78 -11.11 -2.82
N ARG A 121 -5.03 -10.92 -3.28
CA ARG A 121 -5.60 -11.70 -4.38
C ARG A 121 -4.93 -11.45 -5.73
N PHE A 122 -4.49 -10.22 -5.98
CA PHE A 122 -3.95 -9.80 -7.27
C PHE A 122 -2.43 -9.56 -7.27
N MET A 123 -1.79 -9.53 -6.11
CA MET A 123 -0.32 -9.48 -6.01
C MET A 123 0.27 -10.84 -6.40
N SER A 124 1.23 -10.81 -7.32
CA SER A 124 1.92 -12.01 -7.77
C SER A 124 3.13 -12.28 -6.87
N PHE A 125 3.03 -13.27 -5.99
CA PHE A 125 4.20 -13.84 -5.33
C PHE A 125 4.87 -14.83 -6.29
N SER A 126 5.74 -14.32 -7.17
CA SER A 126 6.53 -15.22 -8.02
C SER A 126 7.55 -15.93 -7.15
N SER A 127 7.35 -17.22 -6.91
CA SER A 127 8.22 -18.10 -6.13
C SER A 127 9.39 -18.65 -6.93
N SER A 128 9.75 -18.04 -8.08
CA SER A 128 10.90 -18.53 -8.85
C SER A 128 12.18 -18.05 -8.17
N PRO A 129 13.05 -18.96 -7.70
CA PRO A 129 14.40 -18.58 -7.33
C PRO A 129 15.09 -17.94 -8.55
N PRO A 130 16.03 -17.01 -8.34
CA PRO A 130 16.84 -16.50 -9.44
C PRO A 130 17.51 -17.72 -10.09
N VAL A 131 17.11 -18.06 -11.33
CA VAL A 131 17.80 -19.08 -12.10
C VAL A 131 19.25 -18.60 -12.22
N PRO A 132 20.25 -19.34 -11.70
CA PRO A 132 21.63 -18.95 -11.87
C PRO A 132 21.88 -18.84 -13.37
N GLN A 133 22.30 -17.67 -13.84
CA GLN A 133 22.82 -17.53 -15.20
C GLN A 133 23.95 -18.54 -15.33
N LYS A 134 23.69 -19.64 -16.04
CA LYS A 134 24.74 -20.52 -16.54
C LYS A 134 25.52 -19.64 -17.51
N VAL A 135 26.65 -19.09 -17.03
CA VAL A 135 27.65 -18.48 -17.89
C VAL A 135 27.97 -19.55 -18.91
N SER A 136 27.53 -19.35 -20.15
CA SER A 136 27.97 -20.12 -21.30
C SER A 136 29.47 -19.90 -21.39
N ALA A 137 30.23 -20.77 -20.72
CA ALA A 137 31.60 -21.05 -21.11
C ALA A 137 31.49 -21.72 -22.49
N GLU A 138 31.46 -20.88 -23.51
CA GLU A 138 31.68 -21.28 -24.88
C GLU A 138 33.07 -21.92 -24.94
N SER A 139 33.08 -23.24 -24.97
CA SER A 139 34.24 -24.04 -25.32
C SER A 139 34.41 -24.01 -26.84
N PRO A 140 35.54 -23.55 -27.40
CA PRO A 140 35.95 -23.99 -28.71
C PRO A 140 36.76 -25.28 -28.54
N THR A 141 36.07 -26.41 -28.67
CA THR A 141 36.65 -27.63 -29.23
C THR A 141 37.16 -27.34 -30.64
N SER A 142 38.42 -27.67 -30.93
CA SER A 142 38.76 -28.61 -32.01
C SER A 142 40.26 -28.63 -32.23
N GLU A 143 40.81 -29.81 -31.98
CA GLU A 143 42.07 -30.36 -32.44
C GLU A 143 42.41 -30.00 -33.90
N SER A 144 43.71 -29.88 -34.19
CA SER A 144 44.28 -30.17 -35.50
C SER A 144 45.29 -31.30 -35.33
N PRO A 145 45.15 -32.44 -36.03
CA PRO A 145 46.09 -33.55 -35.98
C PRO A 145 47.19 -33.40 -37.06
N LEU A 146 48.41 -33.81 -36.68
CA LEU A 146 49.45 -34.46 -37.51
C LEU A 146 49.78 -33.90 -38.90
N SER A 147 50.97 -33.29 -39.02
CA SER A 147 52.09 -33.78 -39.86
C SER A 147 53.31 -32.88 -39.73
#